data_AF-A0A373P0R4-F1
#
_entry.id   AF-A0A373P0R4-F1
#
_cell.length_a   1.000
_cell.length_b   1.000
_cell.length_c   1.000
_cell.angle_alpha   90.00
_cell.angle_beta   90.00
_cell.angle_gamma   90.00
#
_symmetry.space_group_name_H-M   'P 1'
#
loop_
_entity.id
_entity.type
_entity.pdbx_description
1 polymer ?
#
loop_
_entity_poly.entity_id
_entity_poly.type
_entity_poly.pdbx_seq_one_letter_code
_entity_poly.pdbx_strand_id
1 'polypeptide(L)'
;MTRKKQMYLFLMVLSMMMLIGCGKSTSGTKEVTDGSIVVQVPEGSTVESLFDFTSTENISLSGAASGIIHVGNLANGNSVVWKSDSVFLYLQGKAQDVSVIYYSNRLDDDPIPYSEFKE
;
A
#
# COMPACT_ATOMS: atom_id res chain seq x y z
N MET A 1 36.10 16.93 39.42
CA MET A 1 34.89 17.26 38.62
C MET A 1 33.87 16.16 38.90
N THR A 2 32.79 16.46 39.63
CA THR A 2 31.85 15.47 40.18
C THR A 2 30.96 14.88 39.08
N ARG A 3 30.79 13.54 39.05
CA ARG A 3 29.96 12.74 38.11
C ARG A 3 28.61 13.37 37.74
N LYS A 4 28.02 14.16 38.64
CA LYS A 4 26.76 14.91 38.43
C LYS A 4 26.86 15.96 37.32
N LYS A 5 28.02 16.64 37.15
CA LYS A 5 28.21 17.67 36.10
C LYS A 5 28.34 17.08 34.70
N GLN A 6 28.85 15.85 34.55
CA GLN A 6 28.90 15.15 33.26
C GLN A 6 27.52 14.69 32.77
N MET A 7 26.62 14.31 33.68
CA MET A 7 25.26 13.88 33.33
C MET A 7 24.40 15.02 32.78
N TYR A 8 24.54 16.23 33.32
CA TYR A 8 23.87 17.43 32.79
C TYR A 8 24.43 17.90 31.45
N LEU A 9 25.74 17.75 31.22
CA LEU A 9 26.35 18.10 29.94
C LEU A 9 25.87 17.16 28.82
N PHE A 10 25.69 15.87 29.12
CA PHE A 10 25.14 14.89 28.17
C PHE A 10 23.66 15.13 27.85
N LEU A 11 22.85 15.53 28.85
CA LEU A 11 21.43 15.84 28.67
C LEU A 11 21.19 17.11 27.83
N MET A 12 22.09 18.09 27.88
CA MET A 12 22.02 19.31 27.06
C MET A 12 22.34 19.07 25.57
N VAL A 13 23.21 18.11 25.23
CA VAL A 13 23.55 17.79 23.83
C VAL A 13 22.45 16.97 23.15
N LEU A 14 21.69 16.17 23.93
CA LEU A 14 20.63 15.33 23.40
C LEU A 14 19.38 16.12 22.97
N SER A 15 19.18 17.36 23.46
CA SER A 15 18.00 18.18 23.11
C SER A 15 18.16 19.03 21.85
N MET A 16 19.36 19.11 21.27
CA MET A 16 19.64 19.89 20.05
C MET A 16 19.51 19.11 18.74
N MET A 17 19.18 17.82 18.76
CA MET A 17 18.94 17.03 17.55
C MET A 17 17.52 17.18 16.95
N MET A 18 16.65 18.00 17.55
CA MET A 18 15.25 18.15 17.11
C MET A 18 15.01 19.22 16.03
N LEU A 19 16.03 19.78 15.36
CA LEU A 19 15.81 20.85 14.37
C LEU A 19 16.75 20.83 13.14
N ILE A 20 17.09 19.65 12.62
CA ILE A 20 17.65 19.52 11.26
C ILE A 20 16.76 18.57 10.44
N GLY A 21 15.91 19.16 9.60
CA GLY A 21 15.04 18.42 8.69
C GLY A 21 14.20 19.33 7.79
N CYS A 22 14.78 20.40 7.28
CA CYS A 22 14.19 21.18 6.19
C CYS A 22 14.35 20.36 4.89
N GLY A 23 13.24 20.04 4.24
CA GLY A 23 13.16 19.84 2.79
C GLY A 23 14.08 18.78 2.18
N LYS A 24 13.72 17.52 2.34
CA LYS A 24 13.98 16.51 1.31
C LYS A 24 12.83 15.52 1.37
N SER A 25 12.04 15.47 0.32
CA SER A 25 10.97 14.49 0.14
C SER A 25 11.60 13.10 0.18
N THR A 26 11.74 12.55 1.38
CA THR A 26 11.96 11.13 1.58
C THR A 26 10.69 10.49 1.05
N SER A 27 10.81 9.82 -0.10
CA SER A 27 9.81 8.90 -0.62
C SER A 27 9.34 8.09 0.57
N GLY A 28 8.08 8.30 0.97
CA GLY A 28 7.50 7.57 2.07
C GLY A 28 7.50 6.13 1.63
N THR A 29 8.40 5.33 2.20
CA THR A 29 8.15 3.90 2.34
C THR A 29 6.90 3.83 3.20
N LYS A 30 5.72 3.87 2.56
CA LYS A 30 4.44 3.54 3.19
C LYS A 30 4.68 2.16 3.74
N GLU A 31 4.75 2.06 5.07
CA GLU A 31 4.86 0.77 5.73
C GLU A 31 3.73 -0.10 5.19
N VAL A 32 4.08 -1.21 4.54
CA VAL A 32 3.15 -2.24 4.08
C VAL A 32 2.69 -2.98 5.33
N THR A 33 1.91 -2.32 6.18
CA THR A 33 1.55 -2.82 7.51
C THR A 33 0.51 -3.95 7.45
N ASP A 34 -0.04 -4.23 6.27
CA ASP A 34 -1.18 -5.14 6.08
C ASP A 34 -1.03 -6.05 4.84
N GLY A 35 0.22 -6.32 4.41
CA GLY A 35 0.53 -7.25 3.31
C GLY A 35 -0.08 -6.89 1.96
N SER A 36 -0.42 -5.61 1.76
CA SER A 36 -1.25 -5.18 0.62
C SER A 36 -0.76 -3.85 0.05
N ILE A 37 -0.68 -3.80 -1.28
CA ILE A 37 0.04 -2.78 -2.05
C ILE A 37 -0.82 -2.31 -3.21
N VAL A 38 -0.95 -1.00 -3.38
CA VAL A 38 -1.70 -0.40 -4.49
C VAL A 38 -0.71 -0.07 -5.60
N VAL A 39 -1.02 -0.51 -6.82
CA VAL A 39 -0.11 -0.47 -7.95
C VAL A 39 -0.82 0.15 -9.16
N GLN A 40 -0.10 1.04 -9.83
CA GLN A 40 -0.54 1.69 -11.06
C GLN A 40 -0.45 0.71 -12.23
N VAL A 41 -1.54 0.56 -12.98
CA VAL A 41 -1.55 -0.23 -14.22
C VAL A 41 -0.75 0.52 -15.30
N PRO A 42 0.17 -0.15 -16.03
CA PRO A 42 0.89 0.45 -17.14
C PRO A 42 -0.04 0.91 -18.26
N GLU A 43 0.31 2.01 -18.93
CA GLU A 43 -0.45 2.48 -20.09
C GLU A 43 -0.57 1.39 -21.17
N GLY A 44 -1.77 1.26 -21.75
CA GLY A 44 -2.06 0.25 -22.77
C GLY A 44 -2.22 -1.18 -22.24
N SER A 45 -2.19 -1.38 -20.92
CA SER A 45 -2.45 -2.67 -20.28
C SER A 45 -3.78 -2.66 -19.53
N THR A 46 -4.32 -3.84 -19.25
CA THR A 46 -5.44 -4.06 -18.32
C THR A 46 -4.97 -4.93 -17.16
N VAL A 47 -5.69 -4.93 -16.04
CA VAL A 47 -5.34 -5.80 -14.90
C VAL A 47 -5.33 -7.27 -15.33
N GLU A 48 -6.31 -7.67 -16.15
CA GLU A 48 -6.42 -9.02 -16.70
C GLU A 48 -5.27 -9.40 -17.64
N SER A 49 -4.61 -8.44 -18.30
CA SER A 49 -3.44 -8.70 -19.13
C SER A 49 -2.14 -8.90 -18.33
N LEU A 50 -2.11 -8.42 -17.08
CA LEU A 50 -0.91 -8.44 -16.23
C LEU A 50 -0.78 -9.70 -15.39
N PHE A 51 -1.87 -10.46 -15.23
CA PHE A 51 -1.96 -11.58 -14.29
C PHE A 51 -2.70 -12.77 -14.90
N ASP A 52 -2.16 -13.97 -14.66
CA ASP A 52 -2.84 -15.22 -14.96
C ASP A 52 -3.71 -15.63 -13.76
N PHE A 53 -5.01 -15.29 -13.81
CA PHE A 53 -5.95 -15.62 -12.75
C PHE A 53 -6.44 -17.07 -12.82
N THR A 54 -6.46 -17.73 -11.67
CA THR A 54 -7.08 -19.06 -11.50
C THR A 54 -8.60 -18.98 -11.36
N SER A 55 -9.10 -17.89 -10.79
CA SER A 55 -10.51 -17.54 -10.75
C SER A 55 -10.68 -16.03 -10.61
N THR A 56 -11.80 -15.51 -11.09
CA THR A 56 -12.20 -14.11 -10.92
C THR A 56 -13.61 -14.05 -10.37
N GLU A 57 -13.80 -13.24 -9.34
CA GLU A 57 -15.08 -13.00 -8.69
C GLU A 57 -15.47 -11.53 -8.85
N ASN A 58 -16.78 -11.29 -9.03
CA ASN A 58 -17.33 -9.94 -9.21
C ASN A 58 -18.28 -9.64 -8.06
N ILE A 59 -17.96 -8.60 -7.29
CA ILE A 59 -18.70 -8.21 -6.09
C ILE A 59 -19.33 -6.85 -6.33
N SER A 60 -20.66 -6.83 -6.40
CA SER A 60 -21.43 -5.61 -6.58
C SER A 60 -21.61 -4.87 -5.26
N LEU A 61 -21.03 -3.68 -5.15
CA LEU A 61 -21.25 -2.77 -4.03
C LEU A 61 -22.40 -1.81 -4.33
N SER A 62 -23.20 -1.52 -3.31
CA SER A 62 -24.29 -0.54 -3.36
C SER A 62 -24.08 0.57 -2.32
N GLY A 63 -24.64 1.75 -2.57
CA GLY A 63 -24.51 2.92 -1.69
C GLY A 63 -23.40 3.89 -2.10
N ALA A 64 -22.74 4.54 -1.14
CA ALA A 64 -21.75 5.60 -1.41
C ALA A 64 -20.53 5.12 -2.22
N ALA A 65 -20.11 3.86 -2.03
CA ALA A 65 -19.02 3.22 -2.76
C ALA A 65 -19.52 2.35 -3.94
N SER A 66 -20.66 2.72 -4.54
CA SER A 66 -21.29 1.94 -5.62
C SER A 66 -20.30 1.59 -6.75
N GLY A 67 -20.42 0.36 -7.26
CA GLY A 67 -19.61 -0.16 -8.35
C GLY A 67 -19.41 -1.67 -8.27
N ILE A 68 -18.72 -2.21 -9.26
CA ILE A 68 -18.31 -3.63 -9.29
C ILE A 68 -16.84 -3.67 -8.89
N ILE A 69 -16.54 -4.46 -7.87
CA ILE A 69 -15.18 -4.80 -7.49
C ILE A 69 -14.87 -6.19 -8.05
N HIS A 70 -13.76 -6.27 -8.75
CA HIS A 70 -13.23 -7.51 -9.28
C HIS A 70 -12.17 -8.06 -8.32
N VAL A 71 -12.21 -9.36 -8.08
CA VAL A 71 -11.25 -10.07 -7.24
C VAL A 71 -10.69 -11.25 -8.03
N GLY A 72 -9.44 -11.16 -8.43
CA GLY A 72 -8.70 -12.21 -9.14
C GLY A 72 -7.83 -13.00 -8.18
N ASN A 73 -7.96 -14.32 -8.17
CA ASN A 73 -7.15 -15.22 -7.35
C ASN A 73 -5.98 -15.80 -8.15
N LEU A 74 -4.79 -15.71 -7.58
CA LEU A 74 -3.55 -16.20 -8.18
C LEU A 74 -3.21 -17.62 -7.68
N ALA A 75 -2.49 -18.38 -8.50
CA ALA A 75 -2.10 -19.76 -8.18
C ALA A 75 -1.21 -19.87 -6.92
N ASN A 76 -0.48 -18.80 -6.59
CA ASN A 76 0.36 -18.72 -5.37
C ASN A 76 -0.45 -18.44 -4.09
N GLY A 77 -1.78 -18.34 -4.17
CA GLY A 77 -2.66 -18.07 -3.04
C GLY A 77 -2.87 -16.60 -2.70
N ASN A 78 -2.29 -15.69 -3.49
CA ASN A 78 -2.49 -14.24 -3.39
C ASN A 78 -3.69 -13.79 -4.21
N SER A 79 -4.11 -12.54 -4.01
CA SER A 79 -5.24 -11.96 -4.75
C SER A 79 -4.91 -10.58 -5.30
N VAL A 80 -5.61 -10.22 -6.38
CA VAL A 80 -5.59 -8.89 -6.98
C VAL A 80 -7.01 -8.35 -6.96
N VAL A 81 -7.18 -7.12 -6.48
CA VAL A 81 -8.49 -6.45 -6.41
C VAL A 81 -8.46 -5.19 -7.25
N TRP A 82 -9.48 -4.95 -8.08
CA TRP A 82 -9.56 -3.74 -8.91
C TRP A 82 -11.01 -3.32 -9.17
N LYS A 83 -11.18 -2.04 -9.50
CA LYS A 83 -12.47 -1.43 -9.90
C LYS A 83 -12.44 -0.91 -11.34
N SER A 84 -11.26 -0.51 -11.81
CA SER A 84 -10.99 -0.06 -13.18
C SER A 84 -9.58 -0.49 -13.59
N ASP A 85 -9.26 -0.37 -14.87
CA ASP A 85 -7.93 -0.69 -15.42
C ASP A 85 -6.87 0.39 -15.12
N SER A 86 -7.09 1.24 -14.13
CA SER A 86 -6.13 2.30 -13.74
C SER A 86 -5.19 1.84 -12.64
N VAL A 87 -5.73 1.15 -11.63
CA VAL A 87 -4.97 0.71 -10.45
C VAL A 87 -5.49 -0.63 -9.98
N PHE A 88 -4.63 -1.41 -9.34
CA PHE A 88 -5.03 -2.62 -8.63
C PHE A 88 -4.40 -2.66 -7.24
N LEU A 89 -5.08 -3.33 -6.31
CA LEU A 89 -4.57 -3.67 -5.00
C LEU A 89 -4.09 -5.13 -5.03
N TYR A 90 -2.80 -5.34 -4.83
CA TYR A 90 -2.23 -6.66 -4.60
C TYR A 90 -2.34 -7.03 -3.12
N LEU A 91 -2.78 -8.24 -2.84
CA LEU A 91 -2.96 -8.78 -1.49
C LEU A 91 -2.11 -10.03 -1.33
N GLN A 92 -1.27 -10.05 -0.29
CA GLN A 92 -0.61 -11.27 0.15
C GLN A 92 -1.65 -12.15 0.87
N GLY A 93 -1.98 -13.30 0.27
CA GLY A 93 -3.09 -14.17 0.68
C GLY A 93 -4.40 -13.89 -0.05
N LYS A 94 -5.41 -14.72 0.24
CA LYS A 94 -6.72 -14.62 -0.39
C LYS A 94 -7.50 -13.42 0.12
N ALA A 95 -8.09 -12.68 -0.81
CA ALA A 95 -9.10 -11.68 -0.50
C ALA A 95 -10.25 -12.31 0.29
N GLN A 96 -10.73 -11.60 1.31
CA GLN A 96 -11.90 -12.01 2.09
C GLN A 96 -13.11 -11.14 1.74
N ASP A 97 -14.25 -11.76 1.49
CA ASP A 97 -15.51 -11.06 1.13
C ASP A 97 -15.93 -10.00 2.15
N VAL A 98 -15.66 -10.24 3.44
CA VAL A 98 -16.00 -9.30 4.53
C VAL A 98 -15.17 -8.01 4.49
N SER A 99 -14.09 -7.98 3.70
CA SER A 99 -13.14 -6.87 3.60
C SER A 99 -13.23 -6.11 2.28
N VAL A 100 -14.24 -6.38 1.45
CA VAL A 100 -14.35 -5.77 0.11
C VAL A 100 -14.50 -4.25 0.16
N ILE A 101 -15.23 -3.70 1.14
CA ILE A 101 -15.32 -2.25 1.35
C ILE A 101 -13.95 -1.67 1.70
N TYR A 102 -13.18 -2.38 2.55
CA TYR A 102 -11.82 -1.97 2.89
C TYR A 102 -10.92 -1.95 1.66
N TYR A 103 -10.93 -3.01 0.84
CA TYR A 103 -10.15 -3.05 -0.40
C TYR A 103 -10.56 -1.97 -1.38
N SER A 104 -11.86 -1.71 -1.53
CA SER A 104 -12.37 -0.65 -2.39
C SER A 104 -11.85 0.72 -1.98
N ASN A 105 -11.83 1.04 -0.68
CA ASN A 105 -11.33 2.33 -0.20
C ASN A 105 -9.83 2.50 -0.44
N ARG A 106 -9.07 1.40 -0.42
CA ARG A 106 -7.62 1.44 -0.63
C ARG A 106 -7.22 1.64 -2.08
N LEU A 107 -8.10 1.36 -3.04
CA LEU A 107 -7.82 1.67 -4.45
C LEU A 107 -7.64 3.18 -4.70
N ASP A 108 -8.08 4.03 -3.78
CA ASP A 108 -7.88 5.48 -3.83
C ASP A 108 -6.56 5.94 -3.15
N ASP A 109 -5.77 5.02 -2.56
CA ASP A 109 -4.44 5.33 -2.00
C ASP A 109 -3.43 5.65 -3.11
N ASP A 110 -2.38 6.43 -2.81
CA ASP A 110 -1.31 6.68 -3.80
C ASP A 110 -0.65 5.38 -4.27
N PRO A 111 -0.69 5.06 -5.58
CA PRO A 111 -0.15 3.82 -6.12
C PRO A 111 1.36 3.91 -6.31
N ILE A 112 2.05 2.76 -6.20
CA ILE A 112 3.42 2.61 -6.69
C ILE A 112 3.42 2.26 -8.19
N PRO A 113 4.48 2.59 -8.95
CA PRO A 113 4.62 2.15 -10.34
C PRO A 113 4.69 0.62 -10.47
N TYR A 114 4.11 0.06 -11.54
CA TYR A 114 4.20 -1.39 -11.80
C TYR A 114 5.64 -1.92 -11.90
N SER A 115 6.58 -1.09 -12.35
CA SER A 115 8.01 -1.46 -12.40
C SER A 115 8.57 -1.75 -11.01
N GLU A 116 8.21 -0.95 -10.00
CA GLU A 116 8.64 -1.13 -8.60
C GLU A 116 7.96 -2.37 -7.98
N PHE A 117 6.73 -2.67 -8.38
CA PHE A 117 6.03 -3.88 -7.94
C PHE A 117 6.66 -5.19 -8.44
N LYS A 118 7.39 -5.16 -9.56
CA LYS A 118 7.97 -6.35 -10.21
C LYS A 118 9.39 -6.68 -9.76
N GLU A 119 10.07 -5.75 -9.09
CA GLU A 119 11.42 -5.93 -8.53
C GLU A 119 11.42 -6.87 -7.30
#